data_AF-A0A3B8VXF1-F1
#
_entry.id   AF-A0A3B8VXF1-F1
#
_cell.length_a   1.000
_cell.length_b   1.000
_cell.length_c   1.000
_cell.angle_alpha   90.00
_cell.angle_beta   90.00
_cell.angle_gamma   90.00
#
_symmetry.space_group_name_H-M   'P 1'
#
loop_
_entity.id
_entity.type
_entity.pdbx_description
1 polymer ?
#
loop_
_entity_poly.entity_id
_entity_poly.type
_entity_poly.pdbx_seq_one_letter_code
_entity_poly.pdbx_strand_id
1 'polypeptide(L)'
;FNEAKKGEVFTVLGAIECENLTTYKVEGKVEADPELKIWGEVSNGAMKSFLLQSVDDVVNVKITERFAPAHLRLCAAVGPQMGTFDIYINGKLKTTQSFNTGHSGMSTPYIDLGVCTPVDNAFDIQFKPNKLVGNSILGLDFFLVEE
;
A
#
# COMPACT_ATOMS: atom_id res chain seq x y z
N PHE A 1 -11.40 -20.58 19.38
CA PHE A 1 -11.02 -19.14 19.33
C PHE A 1 -10.76 -18.68 17.89
N ASN A 2 -9.97 -19.40 17.08
CA ASN A 2 -9.65 -18.98 15.69
C ASN A 2 -10.73 -19.17 14.62
N GLU A 3 -11.78 -19.98 14.83
CA GLU A 3 -12.84 -20.14 13.80
C GLU A 3 -13.95 -19.08 13.91
N ALA A 4 -14.30 -18.64 15.12
CA ALA A 4 -15.33 -17.64 15.35
C ALA A 4 -14.94 -16.23 14.86
N LYS A 5 -13.64 -16.00 14.65
CA LYS A 5 -13.05 -14.71 14.23
C LYS A 5 -12.86 -14.58 12.72
N LYS A 6 -12.93 -15.69 11.96
CA LYS A 6 -12.70 -15.71 10.50
C LYS A 6 -13.74 -14.91 9.69
N GLY A 7 -14.85 -14.51 10.29
CA GLY A 7 -15.88 -13.68 9.67
C GLY A 7 -16.08 -12.31 10.33
N GLU A 8 -15.28 -11.97 11.35
CA GLU A 8 -15.29 -10.61 11.90
C GLU A 8 -14.43 -9.74 10.98
N VAL A 9 -15.13 -8.93 10.20
CA VAL A 9 -14.54 -7.90 9.36
C VAL A 9 -13.94 -6.85 10.30
N PHE A 10 -12.61 -6.81 10.40
CA PHE A 10 -11.92 -5.73 11.08
C PHE A 10 -12.03 -4.48 10.19
N THR A 11 -12.51 -3.36 10.73
CA THR A 11 -12.62 -2.11 9.99
C THR A 11 -11.86 -1.03 10.73
N VAL A 12 -10.96 -0.34 10.02
CA VAL A 12 -10.27 0.83 10.58
C VAL A 12 -11.11 2.07 10.27
N LEU A 13 -11.64 2.70 11.33
CA LEU A 13 -12.52 3.86 11.18
C LEU A 13 -11.79 5.02 10.48
N GLY A 14 -12.42 5.57 9.44
CA GLY A 14 -11.87 6.69 8.66
C GLY A 14 -10.79 6.29 7.66
N ALA A 15 -10.50 4.99 7.51
CA ALA A 15 -9.55 4.50 6.54
C ALA A 15 -10.14 4.49 5.12
N ILE A 16 -9.28 4.73 4.14
CA ILE A 16 -9.58 4.55 2.72
C ILE A 16 -9.09 3.15 2.33
N GLU A 17 -10.03 2.22 2.22
CA GLU A 17 -9.76 0.83 1.87
C GLU A 17 -9.28 0.70 0.42
N CYS A 18 -8.12 0.08 0.23
CA CYS A 18 -7.45 0.01 -1.07
C CYS A 18 -8.10 -0.97 -2.03
N GLU A 19 -8.79 -2.00 -1.53
CA GLU A 19 -9.59 -2.91 -2.37
C GLU A 19 -10.62 -2.17 -3.23
N ASN A 20 -11.10 -1.00 -2.76
CA ASN A 20 -12.09 -0.17 -3.44
C ASN A 20 -11.45 0.92 -4.32
N LEU A 21 -10.12 1.04 -4.34
CA LEU A 21 -9.43 2.05 -5.16
C LEU A 21 -9.47 1.64 -6.64
N THR A 22 -10.27 2.37 -7.41
CA THR A 22 -10.38 2.23 -8.86
C THR A 22 -9.39 3.12 -9.63
N THR A 23 -8.65 3.96 -8.91
CA THR A 23 -7.82 5.05 -9.44
C THR A 23 -6.32 4.71 -9.48
N TYR A 24 -5.97 3.43 -9.50
CA TYR A 24 -4.58 3.00 -9.67
C TYR A 24 -4.18 2.93 -11.15
N LYS A 25 -2.90 3.10 -11.41
CA LYS A 25 -2.26 2.86 -12.70
C LYS A 25 -0.99 2.07 -12.46
N VAL A 26 -0.64 1.24 -13.44
CA VAL A 26 0.59 0.46 -13.39
C VAL A 26 1.42 0.69 -14.64
N GLU A 27 2.74 0.63 -14.49
CA GLU A 27 3.71 0.76 -15.57
C GLU A 27 4.67 -0.44 -15.54
N GLY A 28 5.27 -0.77 -16.69
CA GLY A 28 6.13 -1.94 -16.81
C GLY A 28 5.32 -3.24 -16.97
N LYS A 29 5.71 -4.28 -16.27
CA LYS A 29 5.11 -5.63 -16.30
C LYS A 29 4.32 -5.97 -15.04
N VAL A 30 3.81 -4.96 -14.35
CA VAL A 30 3.02 -5.16 -13.13
C VAL A 30 1.74 -5.94 -13.45
N GLU A 31 1.49 -7.00 -12.68
CA GLU A 31 0.20 -7.70 -12.69
C GLU A 31 -0.61 -7.22 -11.48
N ALA A 32 -1.83 -6.74 -11.71
CA ALA A 32 -2.73 -6.31 -10.65
C ALA A 32 -3.53 -7.50 -10.09
N ASP A 33 -3.85 -7.42 -8.80
CA ASP A 33 -4.66 -8.38 -8.06
C ASP A 33 -4.13 -9.83 -8.01
N PRO A 34 -2.80 -10.06 -7.87
CA PRO A 34 -2.30 -11.40 -7.54
C PRO A 34 -2.76 -11.81 -6.14
N GLU A 35 -2.96 -13.12 -5.94
CA GLU A 35 -3.23 -13.67 -4.61
C GLU A 35 -2.00 -13.50 -3.70
N LEU A 36 -2.17 -12.83 -2.56
CA LEU A 36 -1.14 -12.69 -1.55
C LEU A 36 -1.59 -13.35 -0.23
N LYS A 37 -0.89 -14.41 0.17
CA LYS A 37 -1.12 -15.07 1.46
C LYS A 37 -0.29 -14.40 2.55
N ILE A 38 -0.97 -13.76 3.49
CA ILE A 38 -0.34 -13.08 4.62
C ILE A 38 -0.72 -13.70 5.96
N TRP A 39 0.11 -13.48 6.98
CA TRP A 39 -0.26 -13.72 8.37
C TRP A 39 -0.70 -12.39 9.00
N GLY A 40 -1.95 -12.33 9.47
CA GLY A 40 -2.53 -11.13 10.08
C GLY A 40 -3.99 -10.93 9.66
N GLU A 41 -4.66 -9.98 10.32
CA GLU A 41 -5.99 -9.52 9.92
C GLU A 41 -5.84 -8.41 8.87
N VAL A 42 -6.58 -8.52 7.76
CA VAL A 42 -6.69 -7.50 6.70
C VAL A 42 -7.93 -6.67 6.98
N SER A 43 -7.88 -5.35 6.82
CA SER A 43 -9.08 -4.53 6.94
C SER A 43 -10.08 -4.91 5.86
N ASN A 44 -11.34 -5.00 6.25
CA ASN A 44 -12.44 -5.51 5.43
C ASN A 44 -12.26 -6.93 4.83
N GLY A 45 -11.19 -7.66 5.20
CA GLY A 45 -10.89 -9.00 4.68
C GLY A 45 -10.25 -9.05 3.29
N ALA A 46 -9.97 -7.92 2.64
CA ALA A 46 -9.35 -7.88 1.31
C ALA A 46 -8.43 -6.67 1.11
N MET A 47 -7.49 -6.80 0.17
CA MET A 47 -6.45 -5.80 -0.11
C MET A 47 -6.28 -5.64 -1.62
N LYS A 48 -5.66 -4.53 -2.04
CA LYS A 48 -5.22 -4.35 -3.42
C LYS A 48 -3.78 -4.79 -3.56
N SER A 49 -3.50 -5.72 -4.48
CA SER A 49 -2.17 -6.30 -4.64
C SER A 49 -1.59 -6.03 -6.03
N PHE A 50 -0.26 -6.00 -6.12
CA PHE A 50 0.48 -5.78 -7.36
C PHE A 50 1.73 -6.65 -7.39
N LEU A 51 1.90 -7.48 -8.41
CA LEU A 51 3.10 -8.26 -8.65
C LEU A 51 4.11 -7.42 -9.44
N LEU A 52 5.29 -7.21 -8.87
CA LEU A 52 6.40 -6.50 -9.50
C LEU A 52 7.55 -7.49 -9.74
N GLN A 53 8.12 -7.41 -10.93
CA GLN A 53 9.14 -8.32 -11.46
C GLN A 53 10.46 -7.58 -11.75
N SER A 54 10.43 -6.24 -11.85
CA SER A 54 11.59 -5.40 -12.13
C SER A 54 11.56 -4.07 -11.40
N VAL A 55 12.69 -3.35 -11.36
CA VAL A 55 12.77 -1.99 -10.78
C VAL A 55 12.14 -0.91 -11.67
N ASP A 56 11.80 -1.26 -12.90
CA ASP A 56 11.09 -0.39 -13.83
C ASP A 56 9.56 -0.54 -13.69
N ASP A 57 9.10 -1.49 -12.88
CA ASP A 57 7.68 -1.68 -12.59
C ASP A 57 7.20 -0.66 -11.57
N VAL A 58 6.18 0.12 -11.89
CA VAL A 58 5.71 1.22 -11.04
C VAL A 58 4.22 1.08 -10.78
N VAL A 59 3.80 1.30 -9.54
CA VAL A 59 2.40 1.37 -9.14
C VAL A 59 2.09 2.79 -8.70
N ASN A 60 1.12 3.44 -9.34
CA ASN A 60 0.62 4.75 -8.95
C ASN A 60 -0.80 4.59 -8.42
N VAL A 61 -1.10 5.20 -7.28
CA VAL A 61 -2.41 5.19 -6.62
C VAL A 61 -2.83 6.62 -6.37
N LYS A 62 -4.02 6.99 -6.84
CA LYS A 62 -4.53 8.36 -6.67
C LYS A 62 -5.66 8.42 -5.66
N ILE A 63 -5.45 9.11 -4.54
CA ILE A 63 -6.51 9.44 -3.58
C ILE A 63 -7.10 10.80 -3.96
N THR A 64 -8.33 10.82 -4.44
CA THR A 64 -9.03 12.03 -4.91
C THR A 64 -9.81 12.72 -3.79
N GLU A 65 -10.44 13.85 -4.13
CA GLU A 65 -11.31 14.64 -3.25
C GLU A 65 -10.57 15.14 -1.99
N ARG A 66 -9.31 15.54 -2.16
CA ARG A 66 -8.47 16.09 -1.09
C ARG A 66 -8.29 17.58 -1.28
N PHE A 67 -8.74 18.36 -0.30
CA PHE A 67 -8.79 19.83 -0.41
C PHE A 67 -7.88 20.54 0.60
N ALA A 68 -7.41 19.83 1.63
CA ALA A 68 -6.52 20.35 2.66
C ALA A 68 -5.27 19.48 2.79
N PRO A 69 -4.17 20.02 3.35
CA PRO A 69 -3.05 19.20 3.79
C PRO A 69 -3.51 18.14 4.77
N ALA A 70 -2.95 16.94 4.69
CA ALA A 70 -3.27 15.83 5.59
C ALA A 70 -2.03 15.01 5.92
N HIS A 71 -2.00 14.43 7.12
CA HIS A 71 -1.03 13.40 7.50
C HIS A 71 -1.47 12.06 6.95
N LEU A 72 -0.63 11.45 6.12
CA LEU A 72 -0.90 10.17 5.49
C LEU A 72 -0.14 9.04 6.18
N ARG A 73 -0.84 7.96 6.50
CA ARG A 73 -0.25 6.69 6.94
C ARG A 73 -0.80 5.53 6.10
N LEU A 74 0.04 4.54 5.84
CA LEU A 74 -0.29 3.38 5.00
C LEU A 74 -0.17 2.08 5.80
N CYS A 75 -1.20 1.24 5.72
CA CYS A 75 -1.10 -0.17 6.05
C CYS A 75 -0.86 -0.98 4.77
N ALA A 76 0.27 -1.66 4.68
CA ALA A 76 0.66 -2.46 3.53
C ALA A 76 0.96 -3.91 3.95
N ALA A 77 0.77 -4.85 3.05
CA ALA A 77 1.24 -6.20 3.21
C ALA A 77 2.74 -6.29 2.90
N VAL A 78 3.45 -6.96 3.78
CA VAL A 78 4.89 -7.21 3.73
C VAL A 78 5.13 -8.71 3.57
N GLY A 79 6.29 -9.10 3.01
CA GLY A 79 6.54 -10.47 2.59
C GLY A 79 8.00 -10.90 2.75
N PRO A 80 8.26 -12.21 2.89
CA PRO A 80 9.61 -12.74 2.74
C PRO A 80 10.05 -12.49 1.30
N GLN A 81 11.28 -12.02 1.12
CA GLN A 81 11.82 -11.76 -0.22
C GLN A 81 11.10 -10.62 -0.97
N MET A 82 10.57 -9.64 -0.24
CA MET A 82 10.23 -8.36 -0.84
C MET A 82 11.46 -7.47 -1.02
N GLY A 83 11.23 -6.42 -1.80
CA GLY A 83 12.18 -5.35 -2.08
C GLY A 83 12.16 -4.17 -1.11
N THR A 84 12.95 -3.16 -1.49
CA THR A 84 12.89 -1.80 -0.97
C THR A 84 12.22 -0.91 -2.01
N PHE A 85 11.32 -0.04 -1.58
CA PHE A 85 10.53 0.81 -2.45
C PHE A 85 10.70 2.27 -2.05
N ASP A 86 10.93 3.11 -3.05
CA ASP A 86 10.81 4.55 -2.93
C ASP A 86 9.32 4.92 -3.09
N ILE A 87 8.80 5.64 -2.09
CA ILE A 87 7.41 6.08 -2.07
C ILE A 87 7.40 7.59 -2.32
N TYR A 88 6.77 8.01 -3.41
CA TYR A 88 6.63 9.40 -3.77
C TYR A 88 5.18 9.85 -3.58
N ILE A 89 5.00 11.10 -3.18
CA ILE A 89 3.68 11.75 -3.17
C ILE A 89 3.77 13.05 -3.95
N ASN A 90 2.90 13.19 -4.96
CA ASN A 90 2.89 14.32 -5.89
C ASN A 90 4.28 14.56 -6.50
N GLY A 91 4.94 13.47 -6.91
CA GLY A 91 6.28 13.48 -7.52
C GLY A 91 7.45 13.73 -6.55
N LYS A 92 7.21 13.91 -5.24
CA LYS A 92 8.26 14.12 -4.23
C LYS A 92 8.52 12.86 -3.44
N LEU A 93 9.77 12.42 -3.34
CA LEU A 93 10.17 11.30 -2.50
C LEU A 93 9.81 11.60 -1.04
N LYS A 94 9.02 10.73 -0.42
CA LYS A 94 8.61 10.83 0.98
C LYS A 94 9.43 9.93 1.87
N THR A 95 9.57 8.68 1.47
CA THR A 95 10.33 7.68 2.23
C THR A 95 10.82 6.57 1.31
N THR A 96 11.81 5.84 1.80
CA THR A 96 12.29 4.60 1.20
C THR A 96 11.99 3.48 2.20
N GLN A 97 11.03 2.63 1.88
CA GLN A 97 10.53 1.59 2.78
C GLN A 97 11.07 0.21 2.37
N SER A 98 11.72 -0.48 3.31
CA SER A 98 11.98 -1.91 3.17
C SER A 98 10.74 -2.70 3.54
N PHE A 99 10.27 -3.56 2.65
CA PHE A 99 9.15 -4.47 2.91
C PHE A 99 9.61 -5.90 3.18
N ASN A 100 10.92 -6.13 3.25
CA ASN A 100 11.48 -7.45 3.53
C ASN A 100 11.54 -7.72 5.03
N THR A 101 10.60 -8.52 5.53
CA THR A 101 10.43 -8.80 6.98
C THR A 101 10.71 -10.26 7.35
N GLY A 102 11.16 -11.09 6.40
CA GLY A 102 11.42 -12.52 6.62
C GLY A 102 10.17 -13.40 6.78
N HIS A 103 9.01 -12.80 7.09
CA HIS A 103 7.70 -13.44 7.17
C HIS A 103 6.63 -12.52 6.57
N SER A 104 5.60 -13.11 5.96
CA SER A 104 4.49 -12.33 5.38
C SER A 104 3.56 -11.82 6.46
N GLY A 105 3.20 -10.54 6.42
CA GLY A 105 2.22 -9.97 7.35
C GLY A 105 1.81 -8.55 7.01
N MET A 106 1.16 -7.86 7.94
CA MET A 106 0.82 -6.44 7.79
C MET A 106 1.91 -5.54 8.37
N SER A 107 2.15 -4.39 7.74
CA SER A 107 3.07 -3.37 8.24
C SER A 107 2.57 -2.86 9.59
N THR A 108 3.32 -3.15 10.64
CA THR A 108 3.04 -2.68 12.00
C THR A 108 4.35 -2.17 12.62
N PRO A 109 4.45 -0.88 12.99
CA PRO A 109 3.44 0.18 12.83
C PRO A 109 3.13 0.51 11.36
N TYR A 110 2.03 1.25 11.12
CA TYR A 110 1.70 1.78 9.79
C TYR A 110 2.85 2.67 9.28
N ILE A 111 3.07 2.63 7.97
CA ILE A 111 4.13 3.39 7.31
C ILE A 111 3.72 4.87 7.31
N ASP A 112 4.53 5.69 7.95
CA ASP A 112 4.33 7.14 8.00
C ASP A 112 4.82 7.78 6.70
N LEU A 113 3.91 8.44 5.97
CA LEU A 113 4.20 9.18 4.74
C LEU A 113 4.25 10.70 4.97
N GLY A 114 4.03 11.13 6.21
CA GLY A 114 4.08 12.50 6.68
C GLY A 114 2.92 13.37 6.19
N VAL A 115 3.03 14.67 6.49
CA VAL A 115 2.06 15.68 6.04
C VAL A 115 2.27 15.97 4.54
N CYS A 116 1.17 15.94 3.80
CA CYS A 116 1.14 16.11 2.35
C CYS A 116 0.11 17.15 1.96
N THR A 117 0.48 18.08 1.07
CA THR A 117 -0.45 19.04 0.45
C THR A 117 -0.98 18.45 -0.86
N PRO A 118 -2.30 18.42 -1.08
CA PRO A 118 -2.87 17.87 -2.30
C PRO A 118 -2.52 18.73 -3.52
N VAL A 119 -2.37 18.08 -4.67
CA VAL A 119 -2.19 18.72 -5.98
C VAL A 119 -3.33 18.25 -6.87
N ASP A 120 -4.00 19.18 -7.56
CA ASP A 120 -5.19 18.90 -8.37
C ASP A 120 -6.25 18.07 -7.61
N ASN A 121 -6.51 18.50 -6.37
CA ASN A 121 -7.45 17.88 -5.43
C ASN A 121 -7.18 16.40 -5.12
N ALA A 122 -5.92 15.99 -5.18
CA ALA A 122 -5.53 14.60 -4.95
C ALA A 122 -4.15 14.44 -4.31
N PHE A 123 -3.92 13.24 -3.76
CA PHE A 123 -2.61 12.69 -3.49
C PHE A 123 -2.30 11.63 -4.53
N ASP A 124 -1.31 11.89 -5.40
CA ASP A 124 -0.78 10.91 -6.33
C ASP A 124 0.41 10.19 -5.67
N ILE A 125 0.20 8.92 -5.30
CA ILE A 125 1.12 8.13 -4.50
C ILE A 125 1.77 7.10 -5.42
N GLN A 126 3.08 7.23 -5.64
CA GLN A 126 3.85 6.33 -6.46
C GLN A 126 4.68 5.39 -5.58
N PHE A 127 4.59 4.10 -5.86
CA PHE A 127 5.44 3.05 -5.32
C PHE A 127 6.38 2.58 -6.41
N LYS A 128 7.67 2.89 -6.26
CA LYS A 128 8.71 2.49 -7.21
C LYS A 128 9.71 1.57 -6.51
N PRO A 129 9.95 0.35 -7.00
CA PRO A 129 11.01 -0.48 -6.46
C PRO A 129 12.37 0.16 -6.69
N ASN A 130 13.12 0.32 -5.61
CA ASN A 130 14.54 0.66 -5.66
C ASN A 130 15.38 -0.62 -5.77
N LYS A 131 14.93 -1.69 -5.11
CA LYS A 131 15.54 -3.02 -5.14
C LYS A 131 14.44 -4.06 -5.01
N LEU A 132 14.47 -5.13 -5.80
CA LEU A 132 13.61 -6.30 -5.62
C LEU A 132 14.44 -7.54 -5.26
N VAL A 133 13.81 -8.48 -4.56
CA VAL A 133 14.39 -9.80 -4.28
C VAL A 133 13.56 -10.84 -5.04
N GLY A 134 13.81 -10.93 -6.35
CA GLY A 134 12.95 -11.70 -7.25
C GLY A 134 11.60 -11.03 -7.47
N ASN A 135 10.58 -11.84 -7.79
CA ASN A 135 9.21 -11.35 -7.94
C ASN A 135 8.65 -10.96 -6.55
N SER A 136 8.13 -9.75 -6.42
CA SER A 136 7.60 -9.21 -5.16
C SER A 136 6.15 -8.79 -5.33
N ILE A 137 5.30 -9.12 -4.36
CA ILE A 137 3.92 -8.65 -4.35
C ILE A 137 3.80 -7.52 -3.33
N LEU A 138 3.47 -6.31 -3.80
CA LEU A 138 3.09 -5.18 -2.97
C LEU A 138 1.58 -5.28 -2.69
N GLY A 139 1.19 -5.52 -1.44
CA GLY A 139 -0.20 -5.40 -1.02
C GLY A 139 -0.45 -4.09 -0.29
N LEU A 140 -1.54 -3.41 -0.62
CA LEU A 140 -2.02 -2.19 0.02
C LEU A 140 -3.38 -2.50 0.65
N ASP A 141 -3.50 -2.29 1.95
CA ASP A 141 -4.73 -2.55 2.71
C ASP A 141 -5.56 -1.27 2.82
N PHE A 142 -5.04 -0.25 3.50
CA PHE A 142 -5.72 1.04 3.60
C PHE A 142 -4.77 2.21 3.81
N PHE A 143 -5.27 3.41 3.54
CA PHE A 143 -4.67 4.67 3.96
C PHE A 143 -5.45 5.30 5.10
N LEU A 144 -4.75 5.83 6.10
CA LEU A 144 -5.30 6.82 7.02
C LEU A 144 -4.96 8.22 6.52
N VAL A 145 -5.98 9.08 6.49
CA VAL A 145 -5.87 10.47 6.06
C VAL A 145 -6.41 11.35 7.18
N GLU A 146 -5.51 12.02 7.89
CA GLU A 146 -5.84 12.88 9.03
C GLU A 146 -5.59 14.33 8.66
N GLU A 147 -6.65 15.14 8.62
CA GLU A 147 -6.62 16.57 8.27
C GLU A 147 -6.23 17.48 9.46
#